data_AF-A0A9D7TTY7-F1
#
_entry.id   AF-A0A9D7TTY7-F1
#
_cell.length_a   1.000
_cell.length_b   1.000
_cell.length_c   1.000
_cell.angle_alpha   90.00
_cell.angle_beta   90.00
_cell.angle_gamma   90.00
#
_symmetry.space_group_name_H-M   'P 1'
#
loop_
_entity.id
_entity.type
_entity.pdbx_description
1 polymer ?
#
loop_
_entity_poly.entity_id
_entity_poly.type
_entity_poly.pdbx_seq_one_letter_code
_entity_poly.pdbx_strand_id
1 'polypeptide(L)'
;MMRNLLLTIIFITTHFILISQNYEGYFNFEFEETTGKLLFKVDKLDQDLLMVNAFGTGLGSNDLGMDRGKLADIKVVKFEKHGDKILLVQSNLNFRAVSDNPLEVSAVEEAFAKSVIFGFKIEKPKKVSIPLIWLPCCTRT
;
A
#
# COMPACT_ATOMS: atom_id res chain seq x y z
N MET A 1 44.01 -21.47 -20.72
CA MET A 1 43.16 -20.41 -21.29
C MET A 1 41.69 -20.50 -20.84
N MET A 2 41.07 -21.69 -20.76
CA MET A 2 39.66 -21.89 -20.35
C MET A 2 39.30 -21.55 -18.89
N ARG A 3 40.26 -21.62 -17.95
CA ARG A 3 39.99 -21.39 -16.51
C ARG A 3 39.65 -19.92 -16.18
N ASN A 4 40.20 -18.98 -16.94
CA ASN A 4 39.90 -17.55 -16.77
C ASN A 4 38.56 -17.16 -17.43
N LEU A 5 38.07 -17.94 -18.40
CA LEU A 5 36.78 -17.74 -19.05
C LEU A 5 35.62 -18.21 -18.17
N LEU A 6 35.81 -19.30 -17.40
CA LEU A 6 34.80 -19.76 -16.44
C LEU A 6 34.63 -18.79 -15.26
N LEU A 7 35.74 -18.21 -14.76
CA LEU A 7 35.72 -17.25 -13.65
C LEU A 7 35.04 -15.92 -14.04
N THR A 8 35.21 -15.45 -15.28
CA THR A 8 34.51 -14.26 -15.78
C THR A 8 33.02 -14.52 -15.99
N ILE A 9 32.62 -15.70 -16.47
CA ILE A 9 31.19 -16.05 -16.58
C ILE A 9 30.52 -16.07 -15.18
N ILE A 10 31.19 -16.62 -14.16
CA ILE A 10 30.71 -16.59 -12.78
C ILE A 10 30.58 -15.13 -12.27
N PHE A 11 31.57 -14.27 -12.53
CA PHE A 11 31.55 -12.85 -12.16
C PHE A 11 30.43 -12.04 -12.85
N ILE A 12 30.10 -12.37 -14.10
CA ILE A 12 29.02 -11.74 -14.88
C ILE A 12 27.65 -12.20 -14.35
N THR A 13 27.52 -13.47 -13.94
CA THR A 13 26.26 -13.97 -13.34
C THR A 13 26.01 -13.45 -11.93
N THR A 14 27.06 -13.12 -11.16
CA THR A 14 26.93 -12.57 -9.80
C THR A 14 26.70 -11.06 -9.76
N HIS A 15 26.87 -10.33 -10.87
CA HIS A 15 26.58 -8.88 -10.92
C HIS A 15 25.10 -8.55 -11.09
N PHE A 16 24.23 -9.53 -11.32
CA PHE A 16 22.78 -9.38 -11.23
C PHE A 16 22.30 -9.58 -9.77
N ILE A 17 22.94 -8.92 -8.82
CA ILE A 17 22.33 -8.77 -7.50
C ILE A 17 21.22 -7.75 -7.69
N LEU A 18 19.97 -8.23 -7.66
CA LEU A 18 18.80 -7.36 -7.55
C LEU A 18 19.01 -6.47 -6.34
N ILE A 19 19.34 -5.19 -6.57
CA ILE A 19 19.46 -4.20 -5.51
C ILE A 19 18.05 -3.97 -5.01
N SER A 20 17.74 -4.67 -3.93
CA SER A 20 16.47 -4.61 -3.24
C SER A 20 16.74 -4.19 -1.81
N GLN A 21 16.15 -3.07 -1.41
CA GLN A 21 16.32 -2.51 -0.09
C GLN A 21 15.06 -2.78 0.74
N ASN A 22 15.23 -3.39 1.91
CA ASN A 22 14.13 -3.65 2.84
C ASN A 22 14.04 -2.49 3.83
N TYR A 23 12.81 -2.05 4.09
CA TYR A 23 12.50 -1.01 5.06
C TYR A 23 11.50 -1.54 6.07
N GLU A 24 11.77 -1.23 7.34
CA GLU A 24 10.87 -1.54 8.44
C GLU A 24 10.01 -0.33 8.78
N GLY A 25 8.74 -0.59 9.10
CA GLY A 25 7.77 0.45 9.42
C GLY A 25 6.48 -0.16 9.91
N TYR A 26 5.38 0.63 9.88
CA TYR A 26 4.06 0.10 10.25
C TYR A 26 3.64 -1.08 9.34
N PHE A 27 3.95 -0.95 8.04
CA PHE A 27 4.08 -2.07 7.12
C PHE A 27 5.52 -2.11 6.61
N ASN A 28 6.14 -3.28 6.73
CA ASN A 28 7.45 -3.49 6.12
C ASN A 28 7.28 -3.52 4.60
N PHE A 29 8.22 -2.93 3.88
CA PHE A 29 8.20 -2.95 2.42
C PHE A 29 9.60 -3.12 1.85
N GLU A 30 9.63 -3.57 0.61
CA GLU A 30 10.84 -3.82 -0.16
C GLU A 30 10.82 -2.91 -1.39
N PHE A 31 11.86 -2.12 -1.58
CA PHE A 31 12.03 -1.30 -2.78
C PHE A 31 12.95 -2.02 -3.77
N GLU A 32 12.41 -2.31 -4.94
CA GLU A 32 13.15 -2.92 -6.04
C GLU A 32 13.61 -1.83 -7.00
N GLU A 33 14.91 -1.51 -7.00
CA GLU A 33 15.46 -0.38 -7.76
C GLU A 33 15.32 -0.55 -9.28
N THR A 34 15.40 -1.80 -9.76
CA THR A 34 15.35 -2.13 -11.20
C THR A 34 13.96 -1.89 -11.80
N THR A 35 12.90 -2.17 -11.03
CA THR A 35 11.51 -2.04 -11.49
C THR A 35 10.83 -0.78 -10.98
N GLY A 36 11.43 -0.10 -9.99
CA GLY A 36 10.83 1.01 -9.27
C GLY A 36 9.61 0.61 -8.45
N LYS A 37 9.42 -0.69 -8.18
CA LYS A 37 8.26 -1.20 -7.42
C LYS A 37 8.53 -1.13 -5.92
N LEU A 38 7.46 -0.83 -5.18
CA LEU A 38 7.40 -1.01 -3.74
C LEU A 38 6.52 -2.23 -3.43
N LEU A 39 7.11 -3.21 -2.78
CA LEU A 39 6.46 -4.45 -2.39
C LEU A 39 6.16 -4.40 -0.89
N PHE A 40 4.91 -4.09 -0.56
CA PHE A 40 4.45 -4.02 0.83
C PHE A 40 4.12 -5.40 1.36
N LYS A 41 4.64 -5.72 2.54
CA LYS A 41 4.25 -6.91 3.31
C LYS A 41 2.98 -6.58 4.09
N VAL A 42 1.84 -7.00 3.57
CA VAL A 42 0.53 -6.78 4.22
C VAL A 42 0.26 -7.94 5.17
N ASP A 43 0.53 -7.72 6.45
CA ASP A 43 0.34 -8.69 7.53
C ASP A 43 -0.89 -8.43 8.41
N LYS A 44 -1.50 -7.25 8.28
CA LYS A 44 -2.70 -6.80 9.01
C LYS A 44 -3.89 -6.74 8.07
N LEU A 45 -4.50 -7.89 7.80
CA LEU A 45 -5.75 -7.98 7.04
C LEU A 45 -6.94 -7.75 7.97
N ASP A 46 -8.02 -7.20 7.41
CA ASP A 46 -9.30 -6.97 8.07
C ASP A 46 -9.22 -6.07 9.32
N GLN A 47 -8.10 -5.37 9.50
CA GLN A 47 -7.88 -4.39 10.56
C GLN A 47 -8.08 -2.99 10.00
N ASP A 48 -8.81 -2.16 10.76
CA ASP A 48 -9.01 -0.76 10.43
C ASP A 48 -7.71 0.04 10.59
N LEU A 49 -7.43 0.85 9.58
CA LEU A 49 -6.26 1.70 9.44
C LEU A 49 -6.72 3.11 9.12
N LEU A 50 -5.99 4.10 9.63
CA LEU A 50 -6.22 5.49 9.28
C LEU A 50 -5.37 5.85 8.06
N MET A 51 -6.03 6.09 6.92
CA MET A 51 -5.39 6.64 5.73
C MET A 51 -5.58 8.15 5.73
N VAL A 52 -4.47 8.89 5.81
CA VAL A 52 -4.44 10.35 5.74
C VAL A 52 -3.77 10.75 4.44
N ASN A 53 -4.52 11.41 3.56
CA ASN A 53 -3.96 12.02 2.37
C ASN A 53 -3.44 13.42 2.71
N ALA A 54 -2.33 13.83 2.11
CA ALA A 54 -1.77 15.16 2.29
C ALA A 54 -1.18 15.69 0.99
N PHE A 55 -1.28 17.00 0.79
CA PHE A 55 -0.65 17.68 -0.33
C PHE A 55 0.82 17.93 0.00
N GLY A 56 1.72 17.06 -0.48
CA GLY A 56 3.16 17.26 -0.34
C GLY A 56 3.63 18.55 -1.02
N THR A 57 3.05 18.85 -2.17
CA THR A 57 3.11 20.16 -2.83
C THR A 57 1.69 20.56 -3.25
N GLY A 58 1.42 21.86 -3.32
CA GLY A 58 0.10 22.39 -3.62
C GLY A 58 0.17 23.48 -4.68
N LEU A 59 -0.97 23.77 -5.30
CA LEU A 59 -1.11 24.94 -6.17
C LEU A 59 -0.84 26.25 -5.40
N GLY A 60 -0.99 26.25 -4.08
CA GLY A 60 -0.82 27.44 -3.24
C GLY A 60 -2.02 28.39 -3.34
N SER A 61 -3.20 27.85 -3.67
CA SER A 61 -4.45 28.61 -3.71
C SER A 61 -5.22 28.37 -2.43
N ASN A 62 -5.31 29.41 -1.62
CA ASN A 62 -6.11 29.42 -0.40
C ASN A 62 -7.61 29.31 -0.71
N ASP A 63 -8.05 29.87 -1.85
CA ASP A 63 -9.45 29.88 -2.27
C ASP A 63 -9.96 28.47 -2.60
N LEU A 64 -9.11 27.62 -3.21
CA LEU A 64 -9.44 26.22 -3.49
C LEU A 64 -9.11 25.29 -2.30
N GLY A 65 -8.54 25.84 -1.23
CA GLY A 65 -8.12 25.07 -0.07
C GLY A 65 -7.01 24.07 -0.34
N MET A 66 -6.23 24.23 -1.43
CA MET A 66 -5.13 23.36 -1.85
C MET A 66 -3.77 23.99 -1.48
N ASP A 67 -3.60 24.24 -0.19
CA ASP A 67 -2.36 24.78 0.36
C ASP A 67 -1.35 23.66 0.67
N ARG A 68 -0.07 24.00 0.65
CA ARG A 68 1.06 23.07 0.84
C ARG A 68 1.05 22.49 2.26
N GLY A 69 1.29 21.20 2.38
CA GLY A 69 1.32 20.51 3.68
C GLY A 69 -0.04 20.37 4.35
N LYS A 70 -1.14 20.77 3.69
CA LYS A 70 -2.48 20.59 4.21
C LYS A 70 -2.91 19.13 4.09
N LEU A 71 -3.53 18.62 5.16
CA LEU A 71 -4.19 17.33 5.16
C LEU A 71 -5.46 17.41 4.29
N ALA A 72 -5.62 16.43 3.41
CA ALA A 72 -6.80 16.22 2.59
C ALA A 72 -7.72 15.21 3.31
N ASP A 73 -8.36 14.34 2.54
CA ASP A 73 -9.27 13.32 3.07
C ASP A 73 -8.59 12.38 4.08
N ILE A 74 -9.30 12.14 5.18
CA ILE A 74 -8.99 11.10 6.16
C ILE A 74 -10.03 9.99 6.00
N LYS A 75 -9.57 8.75 5.80
CA LYS A 75 -10.42 7.59 5.56
C LYS A 75 -10.02 6.47 6.50
N VAL A 76 -11.01 5.80 7.10
CA VAL A 76 -10.79 4.52 7.78
C VAL A 76 -10.89 3.42 6.74
N VAL A 77 -9.78 2.73 6.52
CA VAL A 77 -9.62 1.72 5.47
C VAL A 77 -9.09 0.42 6.05
N LYS A 78 -9.33 -0.69 5.39
CA LYS A 78 -8.76 -2.00 5.73
C LYS A 78 -8.30 -2.73 4.48
N PHE A 79 -7.33 -3.60 4.64
CA PHE A 79 -6.91 -4.51 3.59
C PHE A 79 -7.74 -5.79 3.67
N GLU A 80 -8.47 -6.10 2.61
CA GLU A 80 -9.25 -7.33 2.48
C GLU A 80 -8.66 -8.20 1.37
N LYS A 81 -8.45 -9.49 1.62
CA LYS A 81 -7.96 -10.41 0.59
C LYS A 81 -9.14 -10.96 -0.22
N HIS A 82 -9.12 -10.70 -1.51
CA HIS A 82 -10.13 -11.17 -2.45
C HIS A 82 -9.44 -11.90 -3.62
N GLY A 83 -9.42 -13.23 -3.56
CA GLY A 83 -8.79 -14.07 -4.58
C GLY A 83 -7.28 -13.82 -4.72
N ASP A 84 -6.86 -13.39 -5.91
CA ASP A 84 -5.48 -13.07 -6.29
C ASP A 84 -5.09 -11.60 -6.01
N LYS A 85 -5.96 -10.85 -5.35
CA LYS A 85 -5.78 -9.42 -5.03
C LYS A 85 -5.96 -9.14 -3.55
N ILE A 86 -5.36 -8.03 -3.12
CA ILE A 86 -5.68 -7.38 -1.86
C ILE A 86 -6.37 -6.07 -2.19
N LEU A 87 -7.57 -5.88 -1.68
CA LEU A 87 -8.34 -4.66 -1.84
C LEU A 87 -8.08 -3.72 -0.66
N LEU A 88 -7.95 -2.43 -0.94
CA LEU A 88 -8.06 -1.39 0.07
C LEU A 88 -9.52 -0.94 0.10
N VAL A 89 -10.21 -1.29 1.17
CA VAL A 89 -11.65 -1.03 1.32
C VAL A 89 -11.84 0.04 2.38
N GLN A 90 -12.58 1.10 2.06
CA GLN A 90 -13.01 2.11 3.01
C GLN A 90 -14.28 1.66 3.73
N SER A 91 -14.22 1.67 5.06
CA SER A 91 -15.35 1.37 5.93
C SER A 91 -16.38 2.51 5.89
N ASN A 92 -17.67 2.18 5.85
CA ASN A 92 -18.75 3.17 5.85
C ASN A 92 -19.18 3.51 7.28
N LEU A 93 -18.49 4.47 7.88
CA LEU A 93 -18.75 4.85 9.28
C LEU A 93 -20.02 5.70 9.47
N ASN A 94 -20.67 6.14 8.39
CA ASN A 94 -21.94 6.87 8.46
C ASN A 94 -23.11 5.97 8.88
N PHE A 95 -23.00 4.66 8.58
CA PHE A 95 -24.02 3.67 8.91
C PHE A 95 -23.37 2.55 9.72
N ARG A 96 -23.41 2.69 11.05
CA ARG A 96 -22.89 1.71 12.00
C ARG A 96 -23.93 1.42 13.07
N ALA A 97 -24.06 0.15 13.45
CA ALA A 97 -24.87 -0.24 14.59
C ALA A 97 -24.06 -0.13 15.88
N VAL A 98 -24.70 0.34 16.95
CA VAL A 98 -24.19 0.24 18.32
C VAL A 98 -25.21 -0.59 19.08
N SER A 99 -25.00 -1.90 19.09
CA SER A 99 -25.89 -2.90 19.68
C SER A 99 -25.06 -4.05 20.25
N ASP A 100 -25.54 -4.65 21.33
CA ASP A 100 -24.94 -5.86 21.90
C ASP A 100 -25.31 -7.12 21.10
N ASN A 101 -26.26 -7.01 20.16
CA ASN A 101 -26.68 -8.10 19.30
C ASN A 101 -25.78 -8.20 18.05
N PRO A 102 -24.94 -9.25 17.89
CA PRO A 102 -24.04 -9.37 16.76
C PRO A 102 -24.77 -9.50 15.41
N LEU A 103 -25.97 -10.08 15.39
CA LEU A 103 -26.76 -10.22 14.15
C LEU A 103 -27.25 -8.87 13.64
N GLU A 104 -27.61 -7.96 14.55
CA GLU A 104 -28.02 -6.60 14.20
C GLU A 104 -26.83 -5.80 13.65
N VAL A 105 -25.65 -5.96 14.27
CA VAL A 105 -24.42 -5.33 13.79
C VAL A 105 -24.06 -5.79 12.39
N SER A 106 -24.05 -7.11 12.14
CA SER A 106 -23.81 -7.66 10.80
C SER A 106 -24.86 -7.23 9.79
N ALA A 107 -26.14 -7.22 10.17
CA ALA A 107 -27.22 -6.79 9.28
C ALA A 107 -27.04 -5.33 8.81
N VAL A 108 -26.65 -4.42 9.71
CA VAL A 108 -26.35 -3.04 9.33
C VAL A 108 -25.07 -2.96 8.49
N GLU A 109 -24.02 -3.70 8.83
CA GLU A 109 -22.77 -3.70 8.03
C GLU A 109 -23.00 -4.20 6.59
N GLU A 110 -23.87 -5.20 6.39
CA GLU A 110 -24.20 -5.76 5.08
C GLU A 110 -25.22 -4.91 4.30
N ALA A 111 -26.10 -4.19 4.99
CA ALA A 111 -27.14 -3.37 4.35
C ALA A 111 -26.57 -2.13 3.64
N PHE A 112 -25.39 -1.65 4.04
CA PHE A 112 -24.78 -0.45 3.49
C PHE A 112 -23.49 -0.75 2.73
N ALA A 113 -23.37 -0.17 1.54
CA ALA A 113 -22.19 -0.39 0.70
C ALA A 113 -20.92 0.19 1.32
N LYS A 114 -19.83 -0.56 1.16
CA LYS A 114 -18.44 -0.12 1.39
C LYS A 114 -17.83 0.37 0.08
N SER A 115 -16.75 1.13 0.14
CA SER A 115 -16.07 1.64 -1.06
C SER A 115 -14.74 0.94 -1.27
N VAL A 116 -14.52 0.35 -2.45
CA VAL A 116 -13.21 -0.16 -2.84
C VAL A 116 -12.38 0.99 -3.39
N ILE A 117 -11.30 1.33 -2.69
CA ILE A 117 -10.39 2.42 -3.06
C ILE A 117 -9.42 1.95 -4.14
N PHE A 118 -8.84 0.77 -3.97
CA PHE A 118 -7.90 0.20 -4.93
C PHE A 118 -7.79 -1.33 -4.78
N GLY A 119 -7.31 -2.01 -5.83
CA GLY A 119 -7.01 -3.43 -5.80
C GLY A 119 -5.56 -3.71 -6.19
N PHE A 120 -4.76 -4.20 -5.24
CA PHE A 120 -3.35 -4.54 -5.44
C PHE A 120 -3.18 -5.98 -5.88
N LYS A 121 -2.27 -6.20 -6.82
CA LYS A 121 -1.87 -7.54 -7.25
C LYS A 121 -0.93 -8.17 -6.21
N ILE A 122 -1.16 -9.43 -5.90
CA ILE A 122 -0.26 -10.23 -5.07
C ILE A 122 0.90 -10.73 -5.95
N GLU A 123 2.11 -10.23 -5.68
CA GLU A 123 3.32 -10.62 -6.44
C GLU A 123 4.06 -11.78 -5.76
N LYS A 124 4.06 -11.81 -4.41
CA LYS A 124 4.63 -12.89 -3.59
C LYS A 124 3.69 -13.18 -2.42
N PRO A 125 3.80 -14.33 -1.73
CA PRO A 125 2.98 -14.60 -0.55
C PRO A 125 3.07 -13.44 0.47
N LYS A 126 1.91 -12.84 0.77
CA LYS A 126 1.78 -11.67 1.68
C LYS A 126 2.52 -10.40 1.23
N LYS A 127 2.99 -10.31 -0.02
CA LYS A 127 3.57 -9.09 -0.58
C LYS A 127 2.77 -8.58 -1.77
N VAL A 128 2.39 -7.32 -1.74
CA VAL A 128 1.65 -6.65 -2.82
C VAL A 128 2.45 -5.50 -3.39
N SER A 129 2.38 -5.34 -4.71
CA SER A 129 2.97 -4.17 -5.37
C SER A 129 2.05 -2.97 -5.18
N ILE A 130 2.56 -1.94 -4.52
CA ILE A 130 1.87 -0.64 -4.41
C ILE A 130 2.56 0.33 -5.37
N PRO A 131 1.82 1.03 -6.25
CA PRO A 131 2.42 2.02 -7.15
C PRO A 131 2.98 3.19 -6.33
N LEU A 132 4.14 3.70 -6.74
CA LEU A 132 4.82 4.81 -6.06
C LEU A 132 3.93 6.06 -5.87
N ILE A 133 2.99 6.29 -6.80
CA ILE A 133 2.06 7.44 -6.76
C ILE A 133 1.08 7.41 -5.59
N TRP A 134 0.90 6.26 -4.94
CA TRP A 134 0.04 6.09 -3.76
C TRP A 134 0.73 6.37 -2.44
N LEU A 135 2.03 6.67 -2.45
CA LEU A 135 2.71 7.19 -1.27
C LEU A 135 2.74 8.70 -1.32
N PRO A 136 1.90 9.40 -0.53
CA PRO A 136 2.13 10.80 -0.31
C PRO A 136 3.47 10.90 0.44
N CYS A 137 4.44 11.59 -0.16
CA CYS A 137 5.59 12.18 0.54
C CYS A 137 6.82 11.29 0.88
N CYS A 138 7.06 10.12 0.27
CA CYS A 138 8.25 9.33 0.63
C CYS A 138 9.31 9.11 -0.46
N THR A 139 9.23 9.78 -1.61
CA THR A 139 10.24 9.62 -2.65
C THR A 139 11.18 10.83 -2.69
N ARG A 140 12.22 10.74 -1.83
CA ARG A 140 13.54 11.37 -1.99
C ARG A 140 13.61 12.90 -1.78
N THR A 141 14.02 13.29 -0.57
CA THR A 141 15.02 14.38 -0.40
C THR A 141 16.40 13.77 -0.39
#